data_AF-X1TNQ0-F1
#
_entry.id   AF-X1TNQ0-F1
#
_cell.length_a   1.000
_cell.length_b   1.000
_cell.length_c   1.000
_cell.angle_alpha   90.00
_cell.angle_beta   90.00
_cell.angle_gamma   90.00
#
_symmetry.space_group_name_H-M   'P 1'
#
loop_
_entity.id
_entity.type
_entity.pdbx_description
1 polymer ?
#
loop_
_entity_poly.entity_id
_entity_poly.type
_entity_poly.pdbx_seq_one_letter_code
_entity_poly.pdbx_strand_id
1 'polypeptide(L)'
;GRNVGVFGGGGGASVLATDELTSAGFTVPRLSPETTKELMELFGNTAGMIFKNPIDLSMVGYSQSFYDVVKRLLSYDGGGSLDFGLIHAGFGQAAWFSSSAFDIEINQFRDFVTRIHRETDKPLALVLQFLITNWDWQKALDLQRDCSEAGMPVYHSMASAAKAIDRFLSYHEAKQKLTQFA
;
A
#
# COMPACT_ATOMS: atom_id res chain seq x y z
N GLY A 1 -11.80 -2.62 10.28
CA GLY A 1 -12.17 -1.24 10.63
C GLY A 1 -11.75 -0.29 9.52
N ARG A 2 -11.43 0.96 9.87
CA ARG A 2 -11.12 2.05 8.94
C ARG A 2 -9.69 2.64 9.12
N ASN A 3 -8.84 1.99 9.90
CA ASN A 3 -7.44 2.38 10.09
C ASN A 3 -6.58 1.84 8.95
N VAL A 4 -6.08 2.70 8.07
CA VAL A 4 -5.32 2.29 6.89
C VAL A 4 -3.83 2.53 7.06
N GLY A 5 -3.02 1.53 6.71
CA GLY A 5 -1.58 1.68 6.49
C GLY A 5 -1.31 2.00 5.03
N VAL A 6 -0.60 3.07 4.75
CA VAL A 6 -0.23 3.45 3.38
C VAL A 6 1.27 3.27 3.22
N PHE A 7 1.67 2.54 2.18
CA PHE A 7 3.07 2.19 1.92
C PHE A 7 3.50 2.59 0.51
N GLY A 8 4.68 3.19 0.40
CA GLY A 8 5.22 3.68 -0.86
C GLY A 8 4.70 5.08 -1.23
N GLY A 9 5.10 5.53 -2.42
CA GLY A 9 4.85 6.89 -2.90
C GLY A 9 5.82 7.91 -2.30
N GLY A 10 6.24 8.87 -3.12
CA GLY A 10 7.03 10.01 -2.65
C GLY A 10 6.19 10.96 -1.78
N GLY A 11 6.82 11.78 -0.96
CA GLY A 11 6.14 12.67 0.01
C GLY A 11 4.90 13.43 -0.50
N GLY A 12 4.88 13.90 -1.76
CA GLY A 12 3.70 14.54 -2.35
C GLY A 12 2.51 13.60 -2.56
N ALA A 13 2.76 12.37 -3.05
CA ALA A 13 1.74 11.35 -3.21
C ALA A 13 1.16 10.90 -1.85
N SER A 14 2.01 10.84 -0.82
CA SER A 14 1.59 10.52 0.55
C SER A 14 0.63 11.56 1.14
N VAL A 15 0.84 12.85 0.87
CA VAL A 15 -0.10 13.90 1.28
C VAL A 15 -1.45 13.72 0.59
N LEU A 16 -1.47 13.58 -0.74
CA LEU A 16 -2.71 13.37 -1.50
C LEU A 16 -3.45 12.11 -1.07
N ALA A 17 -2.74 11.01 -0.83
CA ALA A 17 -3.33 9.78 -0.33
C ALA A 17 -4.01 10.01 1.04
N THR A 18 -3.35 10.75 1.94
CA THR A 18 -3.91 11.08 3.26
C THR A 18 -5.19 11.90 3.15
N ASP A 19 -5.20 12.92 2.29
CA ASP A 19 -6.37 13.77 2.06
C ASP A 19 -7.54 12.95 1.48
N GLU A 20 -7.29 12.14 0.45
CA GLU A 20 -8.30 11.30 -0.18
C GLU A 20 -8.89 10.27 0.80
N LEU A 21 -8.04 9.59 1.57
CA LEU A 21 -8.47 8.60 2.56
C LEU A 21 -9.27 9.25 3.70
N THR A 22 -8.79 10.38 4.23
CA THR A 22 -9.47 11.10 5.32
C THR A 22 -10.81 11.66 4.86
N SER A 23 -10.88 12.19 3.63
CA SER A 23 -12.14 12.68 3.04
C SER A 23 -13.20 11.58 2.85
N ALA A 24 -12.75 10.34 2.68
CA ALA A 24 -13.60 9.16 2.59
C ALA A 24 -13.89 8.50 3.96
N GLY A 25 -13.50 9.15 5.07
CA GLY A 25 -13.79 8.68 6.43
C GLY A 25 -12.83 7.61 6.97
N PHE A 26 -11.70 7.36 6.30
CA PHE A 26 -10.64 6.51 6.84
C PHE A 26 -9.72 7.29 7.77
N THR A 27 -9.06 6.55 8.66
CA THR A 27 -8.02 7.11 9.54
C THR A 27 -6.67 6.61 9.05
N VAL A 28 -5.70 7.51 8.91
CA VAL A 28 -4.28 7.18 8.67
C VAL A 28 -3.54 7.30 10.02
N PRO A 29 -3.61 6.29 10.90
CA PRO A 29 -3.11 6.43 12.27
C PRO A 29 -1.59 6.57 12.29
N ARG A 30 -1.10 7.37 13.23
CA ARG A 30 0.35 7.45 13.49
C ARG A 30 0.84 6.12 14.04
N LEU A 31 2.00 5.69 13.58
CA LEU A 31 2.75 4.60 14.22
C LEU A 31 3.25 5.06 15.59
N SER A 32 3.44 4.12 16.51
CA SER A 32 4.03 4.44 17.80
C SER A 32 5.47 4.95 17.63
N PRO A 33 5.97 5.81 18.54
CA PRO A 33 7.36 6.22 18.54
C PRO A 33 8.33 5.03 18.55
N GLU A 34 7.98 3.97 19.28
CA GLU A 34 8.77 2.74 19.39
C GLU A 34 8.86 2.02 18.04
N THR A 35 7.72 1.78 17.37
CA THR A 35 7.70 1.17 16.03
C THR A 35 8.45 2.04 15.02
N THR A 36 8.27 3.36 15.05
CA THR A 36 9.00 4.27 14.15
C THR A 36 10.51 4.15 14.35
N LYS A 37 10.97 4.10 15.61
CA LYS A 37 12.38 3.96 15.95
C LYS A 37 12.95 2.61 15.49
N GLU A 38 12.27 1.51 15.79
CA GLU A 38 12.65 0.16 15.35
C GLU A 38 12.81 0.10 13.83
N LEU A 39 11.88 0.68 13.08
CA LEU A 39 11.96 0.73 11.62
C LEU A 39 13.17 1.51 11.15
N MET A 40 13.46 2.68 11.76
CA MET A 40 14.62 3.49 11.39
C MET A 40 15.96 2.77 11.62
N GLU A 41 16.06 1.94 12.68
CA GLU A 41 17.27 1.17 13.01
C GLU A 41 17.61 0.11 11.97
N LEU A 42 16.66 -0.29 11.10
CA LEU A 42 16.91 -1.22 9.99
C LEU A 42 17.72 -0.59 8.85
N PHE A 43 17.88 0.74 8.84
CA PHE A 43 18.49 1.47 7.72
C PHE A 43 19.75 2.20 8.16
N GLY A 44 20.84 2.07 7.38
CA GLY A 44 22.10 2.79 7.64
C GLY A 44 22.03 4.30 7.37
N ASN A 45 21.02 4.75 6.60
CA ASN A 45 20.71 6.16 6.36
C ASN A 45 19.19 6.29 6.22
N THR A 46 18.61 7.31 6.86
CA THR A 46 17.16 7.58 6.84
C THR A 46 16.77 8.78 5.98
N ALA A 47 17.75 9.50 5.40
CA ALA A 47 17.50 10.68 4.60
C ALA A 47 16.63 10.36 3.36
N GLY A 48 15.60 11.17 3.13
CA GLY A 48 14.67 11.00 2.01
C GLY A 48 13.60 9.92 2.21
N MET A 49 13.50 9.31 3.39
CA MET A 49 12.46 8.32 3.73
C MET A 49 11.52 8.82 4.83
N ILE A 50 10.32 8.28 4.88
CA ILE A 50 9.30 8.58 5.90
C ILE A 50 8.93 7.27 6.62
N PHE A 51 9.23 7.20 7.91
CA PHE A 51 8.96 6.03 8.78
C PHE A 51 7.69 6.19 9.63
N LYS A 52 6.81 7.11 9.26
CA LYS A 52 5.49 7.35 9.87
C LYS A 52 4.44 7.02 8.82
N ASN A 53 3.18 6.80 9.19
CA ASN A 53 2.12 6.53 8.21
C ASN A 53 1.61 7.83 7.57
N PRO A 54 1.60 7.99 6.22
CA PRO A 54 2.07 7.06 5.18
C PRO A 54 3.59 6.86 5.10
N ILE A 55 4.01 5.60 4.95
CA ILE A 55 5.40 5.17 4.96
C ILE A 55 5.99 5.33 3.54
N ASP A 56 7.04 6.14 3.40
CA ASP A 56 7.76 6.37 2.14
C ASP A 56 9.14 5.71 2.21
N LEU A 57 9.29 4.64 1.43
CA LEU A 57 10.54 3.89 1.24
C LEU A 57 11.04 3.98 -0.21
N SER A 58 10.65 5.02 -0.94
CA SER A 58 11.02 5.18 -2.36
C SER A 58 12.54 5.20 -2.60
N MET A 59 13.34 5.64 -1.62
CA MET A 59 14.80 5.64 -1.70
C MET A 59 15.45 4.25 -1.69
N VAL A 60 14.75 3.23 -1.19
CA VAL A 60 15.25 1.84 -1.19
C VAL A 60 14.59 0.96 -2.26
N GLY A 61 13.74 1.55 -3.10
CA GLY A 61 12.98 0.86 -4.14
C GLY A 61 12.18 -0.33 -3.60
N TYR A 62 11.88 -1.29 -4.46
CA TYR A 62 11.22 -2.54 -4.07
C TYR A 62 12.21 -3.59 -3.57
N SER A 63 13.05 -3.21 -2.60
CA SER A 63 14.06 -4.07 -1.98
C SER A 63 13.49 -5.00 -0.90
N GLN A 64 14.32 -5.93 -0.40
CA GLN A 64 13.96 -6.79 0.73
C GLN A 64 13.52 -5.97 1.95
N SER A 65 14.13 -4.81 2.19
CA SER A 65 13.73 -3.88 3.25
C SER A 65 12.31 -3.35 3.08
N PHE A 66 11.88 -3.05 1.84
CA PHE A 66 10.48 -2.69 1.59
C PHE A 66 9.54 -3.82 2.00
N TYR A 67 9.84 -5.05 1.57
CA TYR A 67 9.05 -6.22 1.94
C TYR A 67 8.99 -6.40 3.46
N ASP A 68 10.13 -6.32 4.15
CA ASP A 68 10.22 -6.60 5.59
C ASP A 68 9.42 -5.57 6.39
N VAL A 69 9.50 -4.29 6.04
CA VAL A 69 8.75 -3.21 6.70
C VAL A 69 7.25 -3.37 6.50
N VAL A 70 6.79 -3.59 5.27
CA VAL A 70 5.36 -3.74 4.98
C VAL A 70 4.79 -4.97 5.67
N LYS A 71 5.48 -6.12 5.55
CA LYS A 71 5.08 -7.35 6.24
C LYS A 71 5.02 -7.15 7.74
N ARG A 72 6.07 -6.57 8.35
CA ARG A 72 6.12 -6.30 9.78
C ARG A 72 4.92 -5.49 10.24
N LEU A 73 4.58 -4.40 9.55
CA LEU A 73 3.48 -3.51 9.93
C LEU A 73 2.11 -4.14 9.73
N LEU A 74 1.94 -4.99 8.72
CA LEU A 74 0.70 -5.74 8.50
C LEU A 74 0.56 -6.98 9.39
N SER A 75 1.65 -7.50 9.95
CA SER A 75 1.63 -8.60 10.93
C SER A 75 1.64 -8.12 12.39
N TYR A 76 1.86 -6.82 12.65
CA TYR A 76 1.98 -6.30 14.01
C TYR A 76 0.62 -5.88 14.59
N ASP A 77 0.35 -6.33 15.81
CA ASP A 77 -0.86 -6.01 16.58
C ASP A 77 -0.60 -5.07 17.77
N GLY A 78 0.61 -4.54 17.91
CA GLY A 78 0.95 -3.63 19.01
C GLY A 78 0.51 -2.18 18.78
N GLY A 79 -0.55 -1.76 19.46
CA GLY A 79 -0.77 -0.36 19.90
C GLY A 79 -1.29 0.66 18.87
N GLY A 80 -1.25 0.37 17.58
CA GLY A 80 -1.81 1.21 16.52
C GLY A 80 -2.29 0.36 15.36
N SER A 81 -3.31 -0.47 15.60
CA SER A 81 -3.74 -1.51 14.66
C SER A 81 -4.18 -0.91 13.34
N LEU A 82 -3.36 -1.15 12.31
CA LEU A 82 -3.81 -1.08 10.93
C LEU A 82 -4.87 -2.16 10.74
N ASP A 83 -5.98 -1.82 10.09
CA ASP A 83 -7.03 -2.74 9.69
C ASP A 83 -6.74 -3.35 8.31
N PHE A 84 -6.07 -2.60 7.44
CA PHE A 84 -5.66 -3.02 6.10
C PHE A 84 -4.50 -2.16 5.57
N GLY A 85 -3.86 -2.63 4.52
CA GLY A 85 -2.77 -1.93 3.82
C GLY A 85 -3.15 -1.48 2.41
N LEU A 86 -2.66 -0.31 2.01
CA LEU A 86 -2.62 0.16 0.62
C LEU A 86 -1.18 0.38 0.21
N ILE A 87 -0.73 -0.29 -0.86
CA ILE A 87 0.57 -0.04 -1.46
C ILE A 87 0.38 0.88 -2.67
N HIS A 88 1.01 2.04 -2.62
CA HIS A 88 1.07 2.99 -3.72
C HIS A 88 2.20 2.60 -4.69
N ALA A 89 1.83 2.06 -5.85
CA ALA A 89 2.74 1.74 -6.94
C ALA A 89 2.73 2.89 -7.97
N GLY A 90 3.68 3.81 -7.83
CA GLY A 90 3.83 4.94 -8.75
C GLY A 90 4.71 4.58 -9.94
N PHE A 91 4.15 4.57 -11.15
CA PHE A 91 4.89 4.23 -12.38
C PHE A 91 5.73 5.37 -12.94
N GLY A 92 5.59 6.60 -12.41
CA GLY A 92 6.37 7.76 -12.86
C GLY A 92 7.88 7.60 -12.71
N GLN A 93 8.36 6.71 -11.83
CA GLN A 93 9.80 6.42 -11.68
C GLN A 93 10.39 5.62 -12.83
N ALA A 94 9.57 4.99 -13.66
CA ALA A 94 10.05 4.16 -14.75
C ALA A 94 10.89 4.94 -15.78
N ALA A 95 10.69 6.26 -15.86
CA ALA A 95 11.51 7.18 -16.66
C ALA A 95 12.98 7.27 -16.19
N TRP A 96 13.31 6.83 -14.98
CA TRP A 96 14.67 6.85 -14.41
C TRP A 96 15.46 5.57 -14.67
N PHE A 97 14.82 4.53 -15.20
CA PHE A 97 15.42 3.23 -15.43
C PHE A 97 15.49 2.90 -16.92
N SER A 98 16.41 2.00 -17.29
CA SER A 98 16.27 1.30 -18.57
C SER A 98 15.07 0.35 -18.50
N SER A 99 14.48 0.01 -19.65
CA SER A 99 13.33 -0.91 -19.69
C SER A 99 13.63 -2.26 -19.03
N SER A 100 14.85 -2.79 -19.19
CA SER A 100 15.26 -4.05 -18.56
C SER A 100 15.42 -3.95 -17.04
N ALA A 101 15.92 -2.81 -16.53
CA ALA A 101 16.05 -2.58 -15.09
C ALA A 101 14.66 -2.45 -14.45
N PHE A 102 13.76 -1.71 -15.08
CA PHE A 102 12.37 -1.60 -14.61
C PHE A 102 11.64 -2.95 -14.64
N ASP A 103 11.88 -3.77 -15.66
CA ASP A 103 11.30 -5.11 -15.74
C ASP A 103 11.73 -6.02 -14.58
N ILE A 104 12.99 -5.91 -14.13
CA ILE A 104 13.46 -6.65 -12.95
C ILE A 104 12.78 -6.09 -11.70
N GLU A 105 12.74 -4.77 -11.55
CA GLU A 105 12.17 -4.09 -10.39
C GLU A 105 10.67 -4.36 -10.24
N ILE A 106 9.88 -4.32 -11.32
CA ILE A 106 8.44 -4.57 -11.26
C ILE A 106 8.11 -6.04 -11.00
N ASN A 107 8.92 -6.97 -11.51
CA ASN A 107 8.76 -8.40 -11.19
C ASN A 107 9.08 -8.66 -9.72
N GLN A 108 10.15 -8.07 -9.20
CA GLN A 108 10.49 -8.15 -7.77
C GLN A 108 9.37 -7.55 -6.90
N PHE A 109 8.83 -6.40 -7.31
CA PHE A 109 7.68 -5.79 -6.64
C PHE A 109 6.50 -6.73 -6.59
N ARG A 110 6.08 -7.29 -7.74
CA ARG A 110 4.98 -8.26 -7.84
C ARG A 110 5.18 -9.43 -6.87
N ASP A 111 6.37 -10.02 -6.87
CA ASP A 111 6.67 -11.18 -6.05
C ASP A 111 6.57 -10.83 -4.55
N PHE A 112 7.05 -9.66 -4.15
CA PHE A 112 6.94 -9.18 -2.77
C PHE A 112 5.50 -8.88 -2.35
N VAL A 113 4.73 -8.13 -3.14
CA VAL A 113 3.34 -7.79 -2.76
C VAL A 113 2.46 -9.04 -2.71
N THR A 114 2.67 -9.99 -3.63
CA THR A 114 1.98 -11.29 -3.62
C THR A 114 2.37 -12.11 -2.40
N ARG A 115 3.65 -12.12 -2.03
CA ARG A 115 4.13 -12.84 -0.84
C ARG A 115 3.57 -12.23 0.45
N ILE A 116 3.57 -10.90 0.57
CA ILE A 116 2.96 -10.21 1.72
C ILE A 116 1.47 -10.56 1.81
N HIS A 117 0.73 -10.44 0.70
CA HIS A 117 -0.70 -10.75 0.67
C HIS A 117 -1.03 -12.17 1.16
N ARG A 118 -0.16 -13.14 0.87
CA ARG A 118 -0.33 -14.55 1.31
C ARG A 118 0.09 -14.80 2.75
N GLU A 119 1.05 -14.04 3.26
CA GLU A 119 1.70 -14.30 4.56
C GLU A 119 1.17 -13.41 5.70
N THR A 120 0.29 -12.44 5.41
CA THR A 120 -0.30 -11.55 6.41
C THR A 120 -1.82 -11.71 6.44
N ASP A 121 -2.40 -11.74 7.64
CA ASP A 121 -3.85 -11.88 7.80
C ASP A 121 -4.64 -10.61 7.47
N LYS A 122 -3.97 -9.44 7.47
CA LYS A 122 -4.60 -8.16 7.18
C LYS A 122 -4.80 -8.00 5.68
N PRO A 123 -5.98 -7.52 5.23
CA PRO A 123 -6.21 -7.23 3.82
C PRO A 123 -5.17 -6.25 3.27
N LEU A 124 -4.74 -6.50 2.03
CA LEU A 124 -3.79 -5.69 1.29
C LEU A 124 -4.38 -5.38 -0.08
N ALA A 125 -4.22 -4.15 -0.56
CA ALA A 125 -4.57 -3.78 -1.92
C ALA A 125 -3.49 -2.91 -2.57
N LEU A 126 -3.45 -2.94 -3.89
CA LEU A 126 -2.54 -2.11 -4.69
C LEU A 126 -3.27 -0.92 -5.30
N VAL A 127 -2.56 0.18 -5.39
CA VAL A 127 -3.01 1.37 -6.11
C VAL A 127 -1.96 1.74 -7.14
N LEU A 128 -2.28 1.52 -8.41
CA LEU A 128 -1.43 1.85 -9.54
C LEU A 128 -1.69 3.30 -9.95
N GLN A 129 -0.68 4.17 -9.87
CA GLN A 129 -0.82 5.58 -10.22
C GLN A 129 0.35 6.06 -11.10
N PHE A 130 0.15 7.20 -11.75
CA PHE A 130 1.12 7.82 -12.67
C PHE A 130 1.44 6.98 -13.92
N LEU A 131 0.42 6.36 -14.52
CA LEU A 131 0.51 5.62 -15.78
C LEU A 131 0.40 6.61 -16.96
N ILE A 132 1.53 6.97 -17.58
CA ILE A 132 1.60 8.07 -18.56
C ILE A 132 1.75 7.52 -19.98
N THR A 133 2.53 6.45 -20.15
CA THR A 133 2.87 5.87 -21.46
C THR A 133 2.13 4.55 -21.72
N ASN A 134 2.03 4.15 -22.98
CA ASN A 134 1.49 2.83 -23.35
C ASN A 134 2.27 1.68 -22.69
N TRP A 135 3.58 1.87 -22.50
CA TRP A 135 4.42 0.87 -21.86
C TRP A 135 4.12 0.78 -20.36
N ASP A 136 3.89 1.90 -19.67
CA ASP A 136 3.46 1.90 -18.26
C ASP A 136 2.15 1.13 -18.11
N TRP A 137 1.18 1.40 -18.98
CA TRP A 137 -0.11 0.72 -18.99
C TRP A 137 0.03 -0.79 -19.20
N GLN A 138 0.87 -1.22 -20.15
CA GLN A 138 1.10 -2.64 -20.38
C GLN A 138 1.64 -3.33 -19.11
N LYS A 139 2.67 -2.74 -18.48
CA LYS A 139 3.27 -3.29 -17.25
C LYS A 139 2.30 -3.28 -16.07
N ALA A 140 1.50 -2.22 -15.94
CA ALA A 140 0.48 -2.11 -14.90
C ALA A 140 -0.64 -3.14 -15.08
N LEU A 141 -1.07 -3.42 -16.31
CA LEU A 141 -2.10 -4.43 -16.59
C LEU A 141 -1.61 -5.85 -16.33
N ASP A 142 -0.35 -6.15 -16.65
CA ASP A 142 0.27 -7.43 -16.33
C ASP A 142 0.36 -7.63 -14.81
N LEU A 143 0.85 -6.62 -14.08
CA LEU A 143 0.86 -6.65 -12.61
C LEU A 143 -0.55 -6.79 -12.03
N GLN A 144 -1.53 -6.06 -12.57
CA GLN A 144 -2.91 -6.12 -12.11
C GLN A 144 -3.49 -7.52 -12.28
N ARG A 145 -3.30 -8.16 -13.44
CA ARG A 145 -3.80 -9.51 -13.70
C ARG A 145 -3.28 -10.48 -12.65
N ASP A 146 -1.96 -10.53 -12.47
CA ASP A 146 -1.31 -11.46 -11.56
C ASP A 146 -1.79 -11.25 -10.10
N CYS A 147 -1.92 -9.99 -9.68
CA CYS A 147 -2.41 -9.65 -8.34
C CYS A 147 -3.89 -10.02 -8.14
N SER A 148 -4.73 -9.75 -9.16
CA SER A 148 -6.16 -10.04 -9.10
C SER A 148 -6.45 -11.54 -9.09
N GLU A 149 -5.68 -12.32 -9.87
CA GLU A 149 -5.74 -13.79 -9.85
C GLU A 149 -5.33 -14.37 -8.49
N ALA A 150 -4.44 -13.68 -7.76
CA ALA A 150 -4.07 -14.01 -6.39
C ALA A 150 -5.11 -13.56 -5.34
N GLY A 151 -6.18 -12.87 -5.74
CA GLY A 151 -7.23 -12.36 -4.86
C GLY A 151 -6.95 -10.98 -4.25
N MET A 152 -5.86 -10.31 -4.65
CA MET A 152 -5.51 -8.99 -4.15
C MET A 152 -6.21 -7.89 -4.96
N PRO A 153 -7.01 -6.99 -4.34
CA PRO A 153 -7.65 -5.89 -5.04
C PRO A 153 -6.63 -4.90 -5.62
N VAL A 154 -6.89 -4.43 -6.84
CA VAL A 154 -6.06 -3.44 -7.53
C VAL A 154 -6.93 -2.28 -7.98
N TYR A 155 -6.46 -1.07 -7.71
CA TYR A 155 -7.15 0.19 -8.03
C TYR A 155 -6.24 1.12 -8.83
N HIS A 156 -6.80 2.16 -9.44
CA HIS A 156 -6.06 3.13 -10.28
C HIS A 156 -6.00 4.54 -9.69
N SER A 157 -6.48 4.69 -8.46
CA SER A 157 -6.29 5.89 -7.63
C SER A 157 -6.62 5.60 -6.18
N MET A 158 -6.04 6.37 -5.25
CA MET A 158 -6.35 6.27 -3.83
C MET A 158 -7.83 6.57 -3.57
N ALA A 159 -8.42 7.56 -4.25
CA ALA A 159 -9.84 7.88 -4.18
C ALA A 159 -10.75 6.72 -4.62
N SER A 160 -10.38 5.99 -5.69
CA SER A 160 -11.16 4.83 -6.15
C SER A 160 -11.06 3.66 -5.16
N ALA A 161 -9.87 3.42 -4.60
CA ALA A 161 -9.65 2.43 -3.55
C ALA A 161 -10.49 2.77 -2.31
N ALA A 162 -10.38 3.99 -1.81
CA ALA A 162 -11.13 4.48 -0.65
C ALA A 162 -12.64 4.31 -0.85
N LYS A 163 -13.18 4.74 -2.00
CA LYS A 163 -14.60 4.61 -2.32
C LYS A 163 -15.08 3.16 -2.41
N ALA A 164 -14.29 2.27 -2.99
CA ALA A 164 -14.65 0.86 -3.11
C ALA A 164 -14.64 0.16 -1.73
N ILE A 165 -13.60 0.39 -0.95
CA ILE A 165 -13.44 -0.18 0.40
C ILE A 165 -14.51 0.38 1.34
N ASP A 166 -14.81 1.67 1.28
CA ASP A 166 -15.86 2.30 2.08
C ASP A 166 -17.23 1.64 1.85
N ARG A 167 -17.60 1.45 0.58
CA ARG A 167 -18.85 0.77 0.21
C ARG A 167 -18.89 -0.68 0.70
N PHE A 168 -17.78 -1.39 0.60
CA PHE A 168 -17.66 -2.75 1.11
C PHE A 168 -17.88 -2.78 2.63
N LEU A 169 -17.19 -1.92 3.38
CA LEU A 169 -17.34 -1.82 4.83
C LEU A 169 -18.77 -1.45 5.23
N SER A 170 -19.35 -0.43 4.62
CA SER A 170 -20.72 0.02 4.91
C SER A 170 -21.77 -1.05 4.60
N TYR A 171 -21.60 -1.83 3.53
CA TYR A 171 -22.48 -2.96 3.26
C TYR A 171 -22.42 -4.01 4.37
N HIS A 172 -21.21 -4.39 4.81
CA HIS A 172 -21.02 -5.39 5.85
C HIS A 172 -21.52 -4.89 7.22
N GLU A 173 -21.30 -3.63 7.56
CA GLU A 173 -21.84 -2.98 8.76
C GLU A 173 -23.38 -2.98 8.76
N ALA A 174 -24.00 -2.64 7.63
CA ALA A 174 -25.46 -2.65 7.50
C ALA A 174 -26.03 -4.08 7.60
N LYS A 175 -25.38 -5.05 6.95
CA LYS A 175 -25.78 -6.46 7.00
C LYS A 175 -25.71 -7.00 8.42
N GLN A 176 -24.63 -6.73 9.17
CA GLN A 176 -24.48 -7.15 10.56
C GLN A 176 -25.58 -6.59 11.46
N LYS A 177 -25.94 -5.31 11.28
CA LYS A 177 -27.06 -4.70 12.03
C LYS A 177 -28.37 -5.41 11.74
N LEU A 178 -28.70 -5.68 10.48
CA LEU A 178 -29.94 -6.38 10.11
C LEU A 178 -30.03 -7.79 10.71
N THR A 179 -28.92 -8.53 10.76
CA THR A 179 -28.89 -9.87 11.36
C THR A 179 -28.98 -9.89 12.88
N GLN A 180 -28.72 -8.77 13.57
CA GLN A 180 -28.87 -8.68 15.03
C GLN A 180 -30.31 -8.41 15.48
N PHE A 181 -31.19 -8.00 14.56
CA PHE A 181 -32.61 -7.74 14.82
C PHE A 181 -33.55 -8.83 14.29
N ALA A 182 -33.00 -9.89 13.70
CA ALA A 182 -33.73 -11.08 13.22
C ALA A 182 -33.50 -12.25 14.17
#